data_AF-A0A4Y4D155-F1
#
_entry.id   AF-A0A4Y4D155-F1
#
_cell.length_a   1.000
_cell.length_b   1.000
_cell.length_c   1.000
_cell.angle_alpha   90.00
_cell.angle_beta   90.00
_cell.angle_gamma   90.00
#
_symmetry.space_group_name_H-M   'P 1'
#
loop_
_entity.id
_entity.type
_entity.pdbx_description
1 polymer ?
#
loop_
_entity_poly.entity_id
_entity_poly.type
_entity_poly.pdbx_seq_one_letter_code
_entity_poly.pdbx_strand_id
1 'polypeptide(L)' 'MKGRKARFATRHLGVSYEAYCRGRLSFAEFDARVRGWLAHAAHGDSWGLREHLLGAFVLRPGDFPGKSGR' A
#
# COMPACT_ATOMS: atom_id res chain seq x y z
N MET A 1 14.75 -10.91 15.14
CA MET A 1 13.49 -10.13 15.30
C MET A 1 13.13 -9.42 13.99
N LYS A 2 12.34 -10.02 13.08
CA LYS A 2 12.02 -9.37 11.78
C LYS A 2 10.58 -9.55 11.26
N GLY A 3 9.77 -10.46 11.82
CA GLY A 3 8.39 -10.69 11.37
C GLY A 3 7.30 -9.81 12.01
N ARG A 4 7.48 -9.36 13.26
CA ARG A 4 6.46 -8.56 13.98
C ARG A 4 6.27 -7.16 13.38
N LYS A 5 7.35 -6.52 12.93
CA LYS A 5 7.30 -5.19 12.30
C LYS A 5 6.63 -5.24 10.92
N ALA A 6 6.92 -6.29 10.14
CA ALA A 6 6.25 -6.54 8.87
C ALA A 6 4.73 -6.67 9.07
N ARG A 7 4.27 -7.53 10.00
CA ARG A 7 2.85 -7.71 10.31
C ARG A 7 2.16 -6.43 10.80
N PHE A 8 2.83 -5.63 11.62
CA PHE A 8 2.29 -4.34 12.08
C PHE A 8 2.14 -3.35 10.92
N ALA A 9 3.14 -3.25 10.05
CA ALA A 9 3.09 -2.38 8.87
C ALA A 9 2.00 -2.84 7.87
N THR A 10 1.84 -4.15 7.71
CA THR A 10 0.76 -4.76 6.91
C THR A 10 -0.63 -4.38 7.43
N ARG A 11 -0.86 -4.44 8.74
CA ARG A 11 -2.12 -4.01 9.37
C ARG A 11 -2.37 -2.51 9.18
N HIS A 12 -1.31 -1.70 9.26
CA HIS A 12 -1.39 -0.25 9.04
C HIS A 12 -1.72 0.10 7.58
N LEU A 13 -1.29 -0.72 6.63
CA LEU A 13 -1.68 -0.60 5.22
C LEU A 13 -3.17 -0.88 5.00
N GLY A 14 -3.73 -1.91 5.65
CA GLY A 14 -5.16 -2.21 5.56
C GLY A 14 -6.03 -1.04 6.04
N VAL A 15 -5.68 -0.43 7.18
CA VAL A 15 -6.36 0.78 7.69
C VAL A 15 -6.22 1.97 6.74
N SER A 16 -5.05 2.13 6.12
CA SER A 16 -4.82 3.21 5.15
C SER A 16 -5.62 3.00 3.86
N TYR A 17 -5.76 1.74 3.42
CA TYR A 17 -6.58 1.38 2.28
C TYR A 17 -8.07 1.65 2.53
N GLU A 18 -8.56 1.33 3.74
CA GLU A 18 -9.94 1.68 4.11
C GLU A 18 -10.16 3.19 4.15
N ALA A 19 -9.19 3.95 4.67
CA ALA A 19 -9.25 5.42 4.66
C ALA A 19 -9.28 5.98 3.23
N TYR A 20 -8.48 5.41 2.32
CA TYR A 20 -8.50 5.72 0.88
C TYR A 20 -9.87 5.39 0.25
N CYS A 21 -10.41 4.20 0.51
CA CYS A 21 -11.74 3.80 0.03
C CYS A 21 -12.83 4.75 0.53
N ARG A 22 -12.71 5.29 1.73
CA ARG A 22 -13.66 6.26 2.29
C ARG A 22 -13.38 7.71 1.86
N GLY A 23 -12.40 7.96 1.00
CA GLY A 23 -12.01 9.31 0.55
C GLY A 23 -11.37 10.17 1.64
N ARG A 24 -10.95 9.58 2.75
CA ARG A 24 -10.29 10.26 3.89
C ARG A 24 -8.78 10.34 3.72
N LEU A 25 -8.23 9.64 2.73
CA LEU A 25 -6.81 9.62 2.39
C LEU A 25 -6.71 9.76 0.87
N SER A 26 -5.87 10.67 0.40
CA SER A 26 -5.63 10.80 -1.05
C SER A 26 -4.87 9.59 -1.59
N PHE A 27 -5.00 9.32 -2.89
CA PHE A 27 -4.20 8.28 -3.54
C PHE A 27 -2.71 8.53 -3.38
N ALA A 28 -2.23 9.78 -3.49
CA ALA A 28 -0.82 10.11 -3.32
C ALA A 28 -0.28 9.75 -1.93
N GLU A 29 -1.06 10.00 -0.88
CA GLU A 29 -0.69 9.62 0.49
C GLU A 29 -0.74 8.10 0.70
N PHE A 30 -1.75 7.43 0.13
CA PHE A 30 -1.85 5.97 0.17
C PHE A 30 -0.66 5.32 -0.54
N ASP A 31 -0.34 5.80 -1.75
CA ASP A 31 0.76 5.30 -2.58
C ASP A 31 2.14 5.54 -1.92
N ALA A 32 2.36 6.69 -1.26
CA ALA A 32 3.56 6.93 -0.48
C ALA A 32 3.73 5.91 0.67
N ARG A 33 2.62 5.52 1.33
CA ARG A 33 2.63 4.48 2.39
C ARG A 33 2.92 3.09 1.82
N VAL A 34 2.34 2.76 0.66
CA VAL A 34 2.62 1.51 -0.06
C VAL A 34 4.09 1.43 -0.45
N ARG A 35 4.66 2.51 -1.01
CA ARG A 35 6.09 2.60 -1.38
C ARG A 35 7.01 2.43 -0.18
N GLY A 36 6.71 3.09 0.95
CA GLY A 36 7.47 2.95 2.19
C GLY A 36 7.44 1.52 2.74
N TRP A 37 6.30 0.84 2.64
CA TRP A 37 6.19 -0.56 3.03
C TRP A 37 6.91 -1.50 2.06
N LEU A 38 6.83 -1.27 0.76
CA LEU A 38 7.56 -2.06 -0.24
C LEU A 38 9.08 -1.99 0.00
N ALA A 39 9.61 -0.79 0.27
CA ALA A 39 11.01 -0.60 0.64
C ALA A 39 11.39 -1.40 1.90
N HIS A 40 10.52 -1.41 2.92
CA HIS A 40 10.76 -2.21 4.13
C HIS A 40 10.65 -3.72 3.88
N ALA A 41 9.65 -4.14 3.10
CA ALA A 41 9.39 -5.52 2.75
C ALA A 41 10.51 -6.08 1.86
N ALA A 42 11.13 -5.27 1.00
CA ALA A 42 12.24 -5.64 0.12
C ALA A 42 13.41 -6.30 0.87
N HIS A 43 13.64 -5.92 2.12
CA HIS A 43 14.72 -6.45 2.95
C HIS A 43 14.42 -7.78 3.65
N GLY A 44 13.24 -8.39 3.41
CA GLY A 44 12.84 -9.67 3.99
C GLY A 44 12.10 -10.57 3.01
N ASP A 45 12.11 -11.88 3.30
CA ASP A 45 11.39 -12.90 2.54
C ASP A 45 9.88 -12.77 2.74
N SER A 46 9.30 -11.83 2.00
CA SER A 46 7.92 -11.36 2.17
C SER A 46 7.15 -11.40 0.87
N TRP A 47 7.65 -12.08 -0.16
CA TRP A 47 7.04 -12.09 -1.49
C TRP A 47 5.58 -12.55 -1.45
N GLY A 48 5.29 -13.69 -0.80
CA GLY A 48 3.91 -14.17 -0.66
C GLY A 48 3.00 -13.24 0.17
N LEU A 49 3.56 -12.54 1.16
CA LEU A 49 2.82 -11.51 1.90
C LEU A 49 2.53 -10.29 1.00
N ARG A 50 3.43 -9.96 0.07
CA ARG A 50 3.24 -8.86 -0.87
C ARG A 50 2.14 -9.14 -1.86
N GLU A 51 2.16 -10.30 -2.47
CA GLU A 51 1.12 -10.71 -3.42
C GLU A 51 -0.25 -10.78 -2.75
N HIS A 52 -0.35 -11.41 -1.57
CA HIS A 52 -1.62 -11.53 -0.87
C HIS A 52 -2.19 -10.16 -0.45
N LEU A 53 -1.35 -9.25 0.03
CA LEU A 53 -1.81 -7.94 0.49
C LEU A 53 -2.16 -6.99 -0.66
N LEU A 54 -1.25 -6.86 -1.63
CA LEU A 54 -1.43 -5.93 -2.74
C LEU A 54 -2.53 -6.40 -3.70
N GLY A 55 -2.70 -7.72 -3.86
CA GLY A 55 -3.79 -8.30 -4.65
C GLY A 55 -5.19 -8.01 -4.08
N ALA A 56 -5.29 -7.67 -2.79
CA ALA A 56 -6.54 -7.26 -2.17
C ALA A 56 -6.90 -5.78 -2.38
N PHE A 57 -5.96 -4.96 -2.87
CA PHE A 57 -6.19 -3.53 -3.08
C PHE A 57 -6.73 -3.27 -4.48
N VAL A 58 -7.94 -2.72 -4.54
CA VAL A 58 -8.58 -2.26 -5.77
C VAL A 58 -8.39 -0.76 -5.88
N LEU A 59 -7.62 -0.34 -6.88
CA LEU A 59 -7.40 1.08 -7.19
C LEU A 59 -8.52 1.56 -8.11
N ARG A 60 -9.05 2.76 -7.86
CA ARG A 60 -10.11 3.32 -8.70
C ARG A 60 -9.52 3.91 -9.97
N PRO A 61 -10.19 3.76 -11.12
CA PRO A 61 -9.82 4.48 -12.33
C PRO A 61 -9.83 5.99 -12.08
N GLY A 62 -8.73 6.67 -12.42
CA GLY A 62 -8.58 8.13 -12.25
C GLY A 62 -7.86 8.59 -10.98
N ASP A 63 -7.59 7.68 -10.04
CA ASP A 63 -6.82 8.02 -8.82
C ASP A 63 -5.32 8.07 -9.08
N PHE A 64 -4.85 7.36 -10.10
CA PHE A 64 -3.51 7.56 -10.60
C PHE A 64 -3.40 9.00 -11.08
N PRO A 65 -2.30 9.72 -10.78
CA PRO A 65 -1.92 10.86 -11.58
C PRO A 65 -1.56 10.32 -12.97
N GLY A 66 -2.59 9.93 -13.73
CA GLY A 66 -2.49 9.77 -15.17
C GLY A 66 -1.88 11.07 -15.65
N LYS A 67 -0.81 10.95 -16.43
CA LYS A 67 -0.24 12.11 -17.12
C LYS A 67 -1.39 12.85 -17.77
N SER A 68 -1.84 13.94 -17.14
CA SER A 68 -2.68 14.93 -17.79
C SER A 68 -1.92 15.29 -19.05
N GLY A 69 -2.58 15.09 -20.18
CA GLY A 69 -1.94 15.00 -21.48
C GLY A 69 -0.92 16.09 -21.73
N ARG A 70 0.14 15.71 -22.41
CA ARG A 70 0.74 16.57 -23.41
C ARG A 70 1.09 15.72 -24.62
#